data_AF-Q16G36-F1
#
_entry.id   AF-Q16G36-F1
#
_cell.length_a   1.000
_cell.length_b   1.000
_cell.length_c   1.000
_cell.angle_alpha   90.00
_cell.angle_beta   90.00
_cell.angle_gamma   90.00
#
_symmetry.space_group_name_H-M   'P 1'
#
loop_
_entity.id
_entity.type
_entity.pdbx_description
1 polymer ?
#
loop_
_entity_poly.entity_id
_entity_poly.type
_entity_poly.pdbx_seq_one_letter_code
_entity_poly.pdbx_strand_id
1 'polypeptide(L)'
;MGSTSLDDIRIGIKQNPTIPNTEDIAFSPVKTIFISSGAERKHRNRTDEYSFRVYQTCGTTMELEDPEHQRNQQRQVCVLWNHVPEELTLERSESTVSYKFIMTADESANLARQDLTDALRTANDELLRLHGDLWRAFWNDFDITAEGNPTLERIIRASVFYLISNFPLNPSRSHLFGGLSPTGLGRGGSNLDDYEGHSFWDTEIWMFPVVNLIESRFAEMMVDYRFRRMDAARQNALASGFRGAKYPWESAWSGIEVTQPCCPEVAQFQHHITADISFALRQYFAATQDLVWLRNQGCPLAQAIAEFWASRISPDPVTGLFDIKEVMGPDEDHENVTNNAYTNVVAAYALFFGE
;
A
#
# COMPACT_ATOMS: atom_id res chain seq x y z
N MET A 1 -43.01 -6.66 49.33
CA MET A 1 -42.23 -6.92 48.11
C MET A 1 -41.21 -5.81 47.99
N GLY A 2 -39.98 -6.05 48.42
CA GLY A 2 -38.91 -5.04 48.34
C GLY A 2 -38.44 -4.93 46.91
N SER A 3 -38.58 -3.74 46.30
CA SER A 3 -37.95 -3.44 45.02
C SER A 3 -36.45 -3.31 45.26
N THR A 4 -35.69 -4.36 44.95
CA THR A 4 -34.26 -4.20 44.68
C THR A 4 -34.14 -3.34 43.42
N SER A 5 -33.94 -2.05 43.61
CA SER A 5 -33.55 -1.10 42.56
C SER A 5 -32.24 -1.62 41.98
N LEU A 6 -32.28 -2.14 40.75
CA LEU A 6 -31.06 -2.35 39.98
C LEU A 6 -30.53 -0.98 39.59
N ASP A 7 -29.35 -0.62 40.07
CA ASP A 7 -28.70 0.66 39.80
C ASP A 7 -27.99 0.64 38.43
N ASP A 8 -27.74 1.82 37.85
CA ASP A 8 -26.98 1.93 36.61
C ASP A 8 -25.59 1.30 36.79
N ILE A 9 -25.11 0.57 35.79
CA ILE A 9 -23.77 0.00 35.81
C ILE A 9 -22.83 1.02 35.15
N ARG A 10 -21.82 1.47 35.90
CA ARG A 10 -20.83 2.45 35.44
C ARG A 10 -19.45 1.82 35.38
N ILE A 11 -18.79 1.96 34.24
CA ILE A 11 -17.43 1.47 34.00
C ILE A 11 -16.56 2.68 33.68
N GLY A 12 -15.69 3.04 34.61
CA GLY A 12 -14.67 4.06 34.36
C GLY A 12 -13.63 3.58 33.35
N ILE A 13 -13.37 4.36 32.32
CA ILE A 13 -12.33 4.12 31.33
C ILE A 13 -11.15 5.01 31.67
N LYS A 14 -10.03 4.39 32.07
CA LYS A 14 -8.76 5.10 32.19
C LYS A 14 -8.15 5.27 30.80
N GLN A 15 -7.90 6.51 30.42
CA GLN A 15 -7.20 6.82 29.18
C GLN A 15 -5.87 7.47 29.51
N ASN A 16 -4.82 6.97 28.87
CA ASN A 16 -3.62 7.76 28.69
C ASN A 16 -3.80 8.52 27.37
N PRO A 17 -3.58 9.85 27.34
CA PRO A 17 -3.57 10.56 26.08
C PRO A 17 -2.48 9.95 25.20
N THR A 18 -2.90 9.26 24.15
CA THR A 18 -1.99 8.71 23.15
C THR A 18 -2.13 9.62 21.95
N ILE A 19 -1.14 10.52 21.80
CA ILE A 19 -1.02 11.35 20.61
C ILE A 19 -0.42 10.45 19.54
N PRO A 20 -0.96 10.42 18.30
CA PRO A 20 -0.28 9.75 17.20
C PRO A 20 1.18 10.18 17.17
N ASN A 21 2.08 9.20 17.23
CA ASN A 21 3.51 9.42 17.20
C ASN A 21 4.13 8.54 16.10
N THR A 22 5.19 9.06 15.52
CA THR A 22 6.00 8.47 14.46
C THR A 22 7.28 9.29 14.41
N GLU A 23 8.38 8.67 14.05
CA GLU A 23 9.64 9.35 13.74
C GLU A 23 9.58 10.14 12.42
N ASP A 24 8.63 9.80 11.54
CA ASP A 24 8.59 10.29 10.16
C ASP A 24 7.78 11.57 9.98
N ILE A 25 6.97 11.97 10.97
CA ILE A 25 6.02 13.09 10.84
C ILE A 25 6.14 14.06 12.02
N ALA A 26 6.45 15.33 11.73
CA ALA A 26 6.36 16.42 12.70
C ALA A 26 4.90 16.86 12.89
N PHE A 27 4.18 16.18 13.79
CA PHE A 27 2.83 16.58 14.16
C PHE A 27 2.79 17.90 14.94
N SER A 28 1.86 18.77 14.57
CA SER A 28 1.49 19.94 15.38
C SER A 28 0.80 19.52 16.67
N PRO A 29 0.69 20.41 17.68
CA PRO A 29 -0.10 20.15 18.87
C PRO A 29 -1.55 19.76 18.54
N VAL A 30 -2.08 18.77 19.27
CA VAL A 30 -3.44 18.28 19.08
C VAL A 30 -4.45 19.40 19.36
N LYS A 31 -5.38 19.60 18.43
CA LYS A 31 -6.51 20.51 18.55
C LYS A 31 -7.77 19.71 18.85
N THR A 32 -8.62 20.23 19.75
CA THR A 32 -9.98 19.72 19.93
C THR A 32 -10.91 20.49 19.00
N ILE A 33 -11.69 19.76 18.21
CA ILE A 33 -12.75 20.29 17.35
C ILE A 33 -14.07 19.60 17.67
N PHE A 34 -15.18 20.18 17.22
CA PHE A 34 -16.51 19.62 17.36
C PHE A 34 -17.13 19.42 15.98
N ILE A 35 -17.58 18.20 15.69
CA ILE A 35 -18.21 17.85 14.42
C ILE A 35 -19.71 17.68 14.66
N SER A 36 -20.55 18.42 13.95
CA SER A 36 -22.01 18.28 14.07
C SER A 36 -22.46 16.88 13.65
N SER A 37 -23.22 16.22 14.53
CA SER A 37 -23.79 14.90 14.26
C SER A 37 -24.85 14.94 13.15
N GLY A 38 -25.43 16.12 12.87
CA GLY A 38 -26.56 16.28 11.96
C GLY A 38 -27.89 15.69 12.51
N ALA A 39 -27.88 15.15 13.74
CA ALA A 39 -29.06 14.59 14.39
C ALA A 39 -29.67 15.61 15.35
N GLU A 40 -30.89 16.06 15.07
CA GLU A 40 -31.71 16.83 16.01
C GLU A 40 -32.54 15.88 16.89
N ARG A 41 -32.31 15.85 18.21
CA ARG A 41 -33.28 15.27 19.15
C ARG A 41 -34.13 16.38 19.74
N LYS A 42 -35.44 16.38 19.45
CA LYS A 42 -36.41 17.23 20.15
C LYS A 42 -36.62 16.70 21.57
N HIS A 43 -35.88 17.22 22.55
CA HIS A 43 -36.31 17.16 23.94
C HIS A 43 -37.25 18.33 24.23
N ARG A 44 -38.29 18.09 25.04
CA ARG A 44 -39.25 19.11 25.52
C ARG A 44 -38.49 20.39 25.91
N ASN A 45 -38.56 21.40 25.05
CA ASN A 45 -38.02 22.77 25.17
C ASN A 45 -36.52 23.02 24.96
N ARG A 46 -35.74 22.10 24.38
CA ARG A 46 -34.37 22.41 23.89
C ARG A 46 -33.98 21.54 22.68
N THR A 47 -33.58 22.18 21.59
CA THR A 47 -32.83 21.58 20.49
C THR A 47 -31.35 21.76 20.79
N ASP A 48 -30.72 20.73 21.35
CA ASP A 48 -29.27 20.70 21.48
C ASP A 48 -28.70 20.01 20.23
N GLU A 49 -27.93 20.75 19.44
CA GLU A 49 -27.21 20.21 18.30
C GLU A 49 -26.10 19.29 18.85
N TYR A 50 -26.28 17.97 18.71
CA TYR A 50 -25.27 17.02 19.17
C TYR A 50 -24.02 17.19 18.32
N SER A 51 -22.87 17.36 18.96
CA SER A 51 -21.57 17.41 18.30
C SER A 51 -20.64 16.35 18.88
N PHE A 52 -19.89 15.69 18.00
CA PHE A 52 -18.83 14.78 18.38
C PHE A 52 -17.60 15.59 18.76
N ARG A 53 -17.09 15.38 19.97
CA ARG A 53 -15.77 15.87 20.35
C ARG A 53 -14.70 15.06 19.63
N VAL A 54 -13.88 15.72 18.84
CA VAL A 54 -12.85 15.11 17.99
C VAL A 54 -11.52 15.76 18.25
N TYR A 55 -10.47 14.95 18.23
CA TYR A 55 -9.10 15.41 18.25
C TYR A 55 -8.54 15.39 16.83
N GLN A 56 -7.78 16.42 16.49
CA GLN A 56 -7.13 16.57 15.20
C GLN A 56 -5.68 16.98 15.42
N THR A 57 -4.75 16.31 14.74
CA THR A 57 -3.42 16.86 14.49
C THR A 57 -3.08 16.74 13.00
N CYS A 58 -2.27 17.67 12.52
CA CYS A 58 -1.66 17.59 11.21
C CYS A 58 -0.16 17.85 11.35
N GLY A 59 0.63 17.18 10.52
CA GLY A 59 2.06 17.35 10.44
C GLY A 59 2.53 17.27 9.01
N THR A 60 3.84 17.34 8.85
CA THR A 60 4.51 17.14 7.58
C THR A 60 5.58 16.08 7.73
N THR A 61 5.87 15.34 6.65
CA THR A 61 7.00 14.41 6.63
C THR A 61 8.30 15.13 7.02
N MET A 62 9.07 14.50 7.90
CA MET A 62 10.31 15.03 8.46
C MET A 62 11.44 14.99 7.43
N GLU A 63 11.55 13.86 6.77
CA GLU A 63 12.56 13.60 5.76
C GLU A 63 11.91 13.50 4.38
N LEU A 64 12.60 14.02 3.37
CA LEU A 64 12.26 13.79 1.97
C LEU A 64 13.01 12.55 1.53
N GLU A 65 12.37 11.71 0.74
CA GLU A 65 13.01 10.54 0.11
C GLU A 65 14.18 10.96 -0.76
N ASP A 66 14.01 12.06 -1.52
CA ASP A 66 15.10 12.73 -2.23
C ASP A 66 14.82 14.22 -2.44
N PRO A 67 15.69 15.12 -1.96
CA PRO A 67 15.50 16.56 -2.11
C PRO A 67 15.51 17.08 -3.55
N GLU A 68 16.14 16.38 -4.50
CA GLU A 68 16.24 16.82 -5.90
C GLU A 68 14.96 16.53 -6.69
N HIS A 69 14.33 15.39 -6.43
CA HIS A 69 13.10 14.91 -7.08
C HIS A 69 11.84 15.36 -6.33
N GLN A 70 11.96 15.64 -5.04
CA GLN A 70 10.85 16.10 -4.18
C GLN A 70 11.00 17.57 -3.72
N ARG A 71 11.64 18.43 -4.52
CA ARG A 71 11.90 19.85 -4.17
C ARG A 71 10.66 20.52 -3.56
N ASN A 72 10.71 20.76 -2.25
CA ASN A 72 9.66 21.40 -1.44
C ASN A 72 8.31 20.64 -1.36
N GLN A 73 8.32 19.31 -1.46
CA GLN A 73 7.11 18.48 -1.40
C GLN A 73 7.04 17.64 -0.11
N GLN A 74 7.29 18.24 1.05
CA GLN A 74 6.92 17.58 2.31
C GLN A 74 5.42 17.26 2.27
N ARG A 75 5.08 16.01 2.57
CA ARG A 75 3.69 15.56 2.52
C ARG A 75 3.00 15.90 3.82
N GLN A 76 1.85 16.54 3.72
CA GLN A 76 0.99 16.73 4.88
C GLN A 76 0.37 15.40 5.24
N VAL A 77 0.27 15.13 6.54
CA VAL A 77 -0.54 14.03 7.08
C VAL A 77 -1.40 14.59 8.19
N CYS A 78 -2.69 14.35 8.11
CA CYS A 78 -3.68 14.77 9.09
C CYS A 78 -4.37 13.56 9.69
N VAL A 79 -4.34 13.45 11.00
CA VAL A 79 -4.97 12.38 11.77
C VAL A 79 -6.08 12.96 12.62
N LEU A 80 -7.26 12.36 12.54
CA LEU A 80 -8.43 12.73 13.33
C LEU A 80 -9.00 11.50 14.04
N TRP A 81 -9.42 11.66 15.28
CA TRP A 81 -10.05 10.59 16.06
C TRP A 81 -11.06 11.14 17.06
N ASN A 82 -12.10 10.35 17.38
CA ASN A 82 -13.10 10.77 18.34
C ASN A 82 -12.65 10.59 19.80
N HIS A 83 -13.19 11.44 20.67
CA HIS A 83 -12.96 11.37 22.11
C HIS A 83 -13.56 10.08 22.67
N VAL A 84 -12.71 9.32 23.36
CA VAL A 84 -13.14 8.19 24.17
C VAL A 84 -13.71 8.74 25.48
N PRO A 85 -14.88 8.30 25.95
CA PRO A 85 -15.46 8.78 27.20
C PRO A 85 -14.68 8.28 28.41
N GLU A 86 -14.68 9.06 29.49
CA GLU A 86 -14.05 8.69 30.77
C GLU A 86 -14.87 7.64 31.55
N GLU A 87 -16.16 7.48 31.22
CA GLU A 87 -17.08 6.51 31.83
C GLU A 87 -18.05 6.00 30.76
N LEU A 88 -18.33 4.69 30.77
CA LEU A 88 -19.47 4.10 30.08
C LEU A 88 -20.55 3.76 31.11
N THR A 89 -21.75 4.22 30.85
CA THR A 89 -22.92 3.97 31.69
C THR A 89 -23.90 3.08 30.93
N LEU A 90 -24.24 1.93 31.50
CA LEU A 90 -25.35 1.11 31.06
C LEU A 90 -26.57 1.48 31.90
N GLU A 91 -27.52 2.17 31.28
CA GLU A 91 -28.76 2.58 31.95
C GLU A 91 -29.65 1.37 32.24
N ARG A 92 -30.52 1.48 33.26
CA ARG A 92 -31.43 0.39 33.70
C ARG A 92 -32.32 -0.18 32.58
N SER A 93 -32.67 0.66 31.60
CA SER A 93 -33.51 0.28 30.46
C SER A 93 -32.74 -0.39 29.33
N GLU A 94 -31.42 -0.39 29.39
CA GLU A 94 -30.54 -0.90 28.35
C GLU A 94 -29.91 -2.24 28.76
N SER A 95 -29.66 -3.09 27.77
CA SER A 95 -28.96 -4.37 27.98
C SER A 95 -27.52 -4.35 27.45
N THR A 96 -27.20 -3.37 26.61
CA THR A 96 -25.89 -3.21 25.98
C THR A 96 -25.56 -1.73 25.82
N VAL A 97 -24.35 -1.34 26.23
CA VAL A 97 -23.75 -0.05 25.89
C VAL A 97 -22.55 -0.34 24.99
N SER A 98 -22.47 0.33 23.84
CA SER A 98 -21.34 0.19 22.91
C SER A 98 -20.69 1.54 22.67
N TYR A 99 -19.37 1.54 22.65
CA TYR A 99 -18.57 2.70 22.27
C TYR A 99 -17.72 2.34 21.06
N LYS A 100 -17.55 3.31 20.16
CA LYS A 100 -16.79 3.14 18.94
C LYS A 100 -15.69 4.18 18.89
N PHE A 101 -14.46 3.72 18.76
CA PHE A 101 -13.31 4.55 18.44
C PHE A 101 -13.04 4.48 16.94
N ILE A 102 -13.02 5.63 16.28
CA ILE A 102 -12.65 5.77 14.89
C ILE A 102 -11.45 6.71 14.81
N MET A 103 -10.46 6.30 14.04
CA MET A 103 -9.34 7.12 13.61
C MET A 103 -9.30 7.14 12.09
N THR A 104 -9.07 8.31 11.52
CA THR A 104 -8.89 8.51 10.08
C THR A 104 -7.60 9.28 9.85
N ALA A 105 -6.84 8.89 8.84
CA ALA A 105 -5.62 9.58 8.42
C ALA A 105 -5.69 9.84 6.91
N ASP A 106 -5.29 11.04 6.49
CA ASP A 106 -5.27 11.45 5.08
C ASP A 106 -4.24 12.58 4.87
N GLU A 107 -3.83 12.84 3.62
CA GLU A 107 -3.04 14.03 3.28
C GLU A 107 -3.86 15.33 3.37
N SER A 108 -5.19 15.23 3.44
CA SER A 108 -6.14 16.33 3.55
C SER A 108 -6.93 16.24 4.85
N ALA A 109 -6.80 17.27 5.70
CA ALA A 109 -7.62 17.42 6.91
C ALA A 109 -9.13 17.37 6.62
N ASN A 110 -9.56 17.85 5.45
CA ASN A 110 -10.96 17.88 5.08
C ASN A 110 -11.47 16.48 4.70
N LEU A 111 -10.68 15.69 3.97
CA LEU A 111 -11.05 14.32 3.61
C LEU A 111 -11.07 13.42 4.85
N ALA A 112 -10.03 13.46 5.69
CA ALA A 112 -10.02 12.73 6.95
C ALA A 112 -11.22 13.11 7.84
N ARG A 113 -11.56 14.41 7.93
CA ARG A 113 -12.75 14.85 8.67
C ARG A 113 -14.04 14.32 8.07
N GLN A 114 -14.17 14.30 6.75
CA GLN A 114 -15.33 13.77 6.07
C GLN A 114 -15.50 12.28 6.39
N ASP A 115 -14.44 11.48 6.30
CA ASP A 115 -14.48 10.05 6.61
C ASP A 115 -14.81 9.78 8.06
N LEU A 116 -14.22 10.53 8.98
CA LEU A 116 -14.54 10.41 10.40
C LEU A 116 -16.00 10.76 10.64
N THR A 117 -16.52 11.80 9.99
CA THR A 117 -17.92 12.22 10.14
C THR A 117 -18.87 11.13 9.63
N ASP A 118 -18.61 10.59 8.44
CA ASP A 118 -19.42 9.53 7.84
C ASP A 118 -19.41 8.27 8.70
N ALA A 119 -18.23 7.87 9.21
CA ALA A 119 -18.09 6.74 10.12
C ALA A 119 -18.78 6.96 11.48
N LEU A 120 -18.70 8.16 12.07
CA LEU A 120 -19.35 8.48 13.34
C LEU A 120 -20.88 8.53 13.21
N ARG A 121 -21.41 8.97 12.07
CA ARG A 121 -22.85 8.97 11.78
C ARG A 121 -23.41 7.58 11.48
N THR A 122 -22.56 6.67 11.03
CA THR A 122 -22.97 5.27 10.76
C THR A 122 -23.09 4.51 12.08
N ALA A 123 -24.15 3.71 12.25
CA ALA A 123 -24.30 2.87 13.43
C ALA A 123 -23.16 1.85 13.56
N ASN A 124 -22.84 1.42 14.79
CA ASN A 124 -21.69 0.54 15.05
C ASN A 124 -21.82 -0.81 14.33
N ASP A 125 -22.97 -1.46 14.49
CA ASP A 125 -23.26 -2.74 13.83
C ASP A 125 -23.27 -2.60 12.32
N GLU A 126 -23.65 -1.42 11.81
CA GLU A 126 -23.69 -1.14 10.38
C GLU A 126 -22.29 -1.03 9.77
N LEU A 127 -21.33 -0.37 10.42
CA LEU A 127 -19.96 -0.32 9.93
C LEU A 127 -19.31 -1.71 9.85
N LEU A 128 -19.46 -2.51 10.91
CA LEU A 128 -18.93 -3.88 10.90
C LEU A 128 -19.62 -4.73 9.84
N ARG A 129 -20.95 -4.57 9.67
CA ARG A 129 -21.72 -5.25 8.63
C ARG A 129 -21.21 -4.87 7.23
N LEU A 130 -21.03 -3.59 6.94
CA LEU A 130 -20.52 -3.10 5.66
C LEU A 130 -19.11 -3.62 5.36
N HIS A 131 -18.21 -3.60 6.36
CA HIS A 131 -16.88 -4.20 6.24
C HIS A 131 -16.95 -5.71 5.95
N GLY A 132 -17.78 -6.44 6.72
CA GLY A 132 -17.96 -7.87 6.56
C GLY A 132 -18.69 -8.27 5.27
N ASP A 133 -19.52 -7.40 4.70
CA ASP A 133 -20.13 -7.59 3.38
C ASP A 133 -19.08 -7.54 2.27
N LEU A 134 -18.15 -6.56 2.31
CA LEU A 134 -17.08 -6.44 1.33
C LEU A 134 -16.18 -7.70 1.34
N TRP A 135 -15.78 -8.17 2.51
CA TRP A 135 -14.99 -9.40 2.62
C TRP A 135 -15.77 -10.64 2.22
N ARG A 136 -17.05 -10.75 2.57
CA ARG A 136 -17.87 -11.89 2.12
C ARG A 136 -18.02 -11.91 0.60
N ALA A 137 -18.23 -10.76 -0.03
CA ALA A 137 -18.27 -10.67 -1.49
C ALA A 137 -16.96 -11.15 -2.10
N PHE A 138 -15.82 -10.67 -1.59
CA PHE A 138 -14.49 -11.12 -2.02
C PHE A 138 -14.31 -12.64 -1.86
N TRP A 139 -14.60 -13.21 -0.68
CA TRP A 139 -14.40 -14.64 -0.43
C TRP A 139 -15.37 -15.54 -1.21
N ASN A 140 -16.55 -15.06 -1.57
CA ASN A 140 -17.46 -15.83 -2.42
C ASN A 140 -16.87 -16.10 -3.81
N ASP A 141 -16.06 -15.16 -4.33
CA ASP A 141 -15.50 -15.25 -5.67
C ASP A 141 -14.10 -15.88 -5.70
N PHE A 142 -13.32 -15.74 -4.62
CA PHE A 142 -11.88 -16.05 -4.62
C PHE A 142 -11.37 -16.94 -3.47
N ASP A 143 -12.24 -17.63 -2.74
CA ASP A 143 -11.80 -18.56 -1.68
C ASP A 143 -11.12 -19.80 -2.25
N ILE A 144 -10.06 -20.24 -1.56
CA ILE A 144 -9.28 -21.43 -1.89
C ILE A 144 -9.34 -22.36 -0.68
N THR A 145 -10.01 -23.50 -0.85
CA THR A 145 -10.21 -24.49 0.21
C THR A 145 -9.21 -25.64 0.11
N ALA A 146 -8.92 -26.28 1.24
CA ALA A 146 -8.04 -27.45 1.30
C ALA A 146 -8.75 -28.61 2.00
N GLU A 147 -9.51 -29.39 1.24
CA GLU A 147 -10.32 -30.49 1.75
C GLU A 147 -9.48 -31.48 2.57
N GLY A 148 -9.93 -31.78 3.79
CA GLY A 148 -9.21 -32.67 4.72
C GLY A 148 -8.02 -32.04 5.44
N ASN A 149 -7.66 -30.78 5.17
CA ASN A 149 -6.55 -30.09 5.82
C ASN A 149 -6.92 -28.66 6.27
N PRO A 150 -7.62 -28.51 7.41
CA PRO A 150 -8.07 -27.20 7.91
C PRO A 150 -6.91 -26.26 8.30
N THR A 151 -5.72 -26.81 8.59
CA THR A 151 -4.52 -26.01 8.87
C THR A 151 -4.02 -25.34 7.60
N LEU A 152 -3.89 -26.10 6.51
CA LEU A 152 -3.48 -25.56 5.22
C LEU A 152 -4.50 -24.55 4.69
N GLU A 153 -5.79 -24.83 4.79
CA GLU A 153 -6.85 -23.90 4.40
C GLU A 153 -6.73 -22.56 5.14
N ARG A 154 -6.46 -22.60 6.45
CA ARG A 154 -6.25 -21.38 7.24
C ARG A 154 -5.01 -20.61 6.80
N ILE A 155 -3.92 -21.31 6.47
CA ILE A 155 -2.69 -20.68 5.96
C ILE A 155 -2.97 -19.99 4.63
N ILE A 156 -3.63 -20.67 3.69
CA ILE A 156 -3.97 -20.10 2.37
C ILE A 156 -4.85 -18.87 2.54
N ARG A 157 -5.93 -18.96 3.32
CA ARG A 157 -6.82 -17.81 3.58
C ARG A 157 -6.09 -16.66 4.27
N ALA A 158 -5.19 -16.94 5.20
CA ALA A 158 -4.38 -15.90 5.83
C ALA A 158 -3.44 -15.22 4.82
N SER A 159 -2.75 -15.99 3.96
CA SER A 159 -1.89 -15.46 2.91
C SER A 159 -2.66 -14.56 1.94
N VAL A 160 -3.82 -14.99 1.47
CA VAL A 160 -4.68 -14.18 0.58
C VAL A 160 -5.20 -12.94 1.33
N PHE A 161 -5.64 -13.09 2.58
CA PHE A 161 -6.09 -11.97 3.40
C PHE A 161 -5.02 -10.89 3.54
N TYR A 162 -3.79 -11.27 3.90
CA TYR A 162 -2.70 -10.31 4.05
C TYR A 162 -2.35 -9.61 2.74
N LEU A 163 -2.33 -10.35 1.63
CA LEU A 163 -2.05 -9.78 0.32
C LEU A 163 -3.13 -8.76 -0.10
N ILE A 164 -4.40 -9.16 -0.03
CA ILE A 164 -5.54 -8.36 -0.51
C ILE A 164 -5.89 -7.19 0.40
N SER A 165 -5.54 -7.26 1.69
CA SER A 165 -5.71 -6.14 2.62
C SER A 165 -4.91 -4.89 2.25
N ASN A 166 -3.94 -5.00 1.33
CA ASN A 166 -3.19 -3.85 0.80
C ASN A 166 -3.93 -3.11 -0.32
N PHE A 167 -5.09 -3.60 -0.77
CA PHE A 167 -5.84 -3.03 -1.88
C PHE A 167 -7.20 -2.47 -1.44
N PRO A 168 -7.67 -1.39 -2.08
CA PRO A 168 -9.00 -0.86 -1.81
C PRO A 168 -10.07 -1.75 -2.44
N LEU A 169 -10.72 -2.58 -1.61
CA LEU A 169 -11.88 -3.38 -2.01
C LEU A 169 -12.98 -2.52 -2.63
N ASN A 170 -13.15 -1.28 -2.17
CA ASN A 170 -14.03 -0.28 -2.77
C ASN A 170 -13.21 0.93 -3.28
N PRO A 171 -13.13 1.17 -4.60
CA PRO A 171 -12.42 2.32 -5.17
C PRO A 171 -13.30 3.58 -5.08
N SER A 172 -13.72 3.96 -3.87
CA SER A 172 -14.59 5.12 -3.70
C SER A 172 -13.82 6.44 -3.78
N ARG A 173 -12.49 6.42 -3.55
CA ARG A 173 -11.65 7.63 -3.52
C ARG A 173 -10.25 7.37 -4.09
N SER A 174 -9.79 8.32 -4.91
CA SER A 174 -8.60 8.20 -5.77
C SER A 174 -7.30 8.54 -5.04
N HIS A 175 -6.94 7.78 -4.01
CA HIS A 175 -5.52 7.77 -3.60
C HIS A 175 -4.76 6.91 -4.60
N LEU A 176 -3.66 7.46 -5.10
CA LEU A 176 -2.79 6.71 -5.98
C LEU A 176 -2.19 5.54 -5.21
N PHE A 177 -2.17 4.36 -5.82
CA PHE A 177 -1.53 3.19 -5.23
C PHE A 177 -0.04 3.47 -4.99
N GLY A 178 0.41 3.24 -3.76
CA GLY A 178 1.76 3.54 -3.28
C GLY A 178 2.79 2.46 -3.58
N GLY A 179 2.39 1.39 -4.27
CA GLY A 179 3.22 0.20 -4.47
C GLY A 179 2.86 -0.88 -3.46
N LEU A 180 3.48 -2.03 -3.64
CA LEU A 180 3.32 -3.17 -2.74
C LEU A 180 4.71 -3.55 -2.24
N SER A 181 4.84 -3.79 -0.95
CA SER A 181 6.10 -4.21 -0.35
C SER A 181 5.98 -5.67 0.08
N PRO A 182 7.06 -6.48 -0.03
CA PRO A 182 7.07 -7.84 0.49
C PRO A 182 6.91 -7.87 2.02
N THR A 183 7.11 -6.73 2.69
CA THR A 183 6.94 -6.53 4.13
C THR A 183 5.98 -5.35 4.40
N GLY A 184 5.54 -5.20 5.64
CA GLY A 184 4.75 -4.01 6.05
C GLY A 184 3.23 -4.19 6.20
N LEU A 185 2.61 -3.13 6.74
CA LEU A 185 1.27 -2.93 7.35
C LEU A 185 0.74 -4.05 8.29
N GLY A 186 0.78 -5.32 7.89
CA GLY A 186 0.28 -6.46 8.67
C GLY A 186 1.15 -6.88 9.86
N ARG A 187 2.41 -6.42 9.94
CA ARG A 187 3.35 -6.80 11.01
C ARG A 187 3.25 -5.96 12.29
N GLY A 188 2.43 -4.90 12.30
CA GLY A 188 2.12 -4.04 13.45
C GLY A 188 3.14 -4.08 14.58
N GLY A 189 4.24 -3.32 14.47
CA GLY A 189 5.34 -3.42 15.43
C GLY A 189 6.25 -2.20 15.45
N SER A 190 6.78 -1.90 16.62
CA SER A 190 7.61 -0.74 16.98
C SER A 190 9.03 -0.73 16.42
N ASN A 191 9.35 -1.65 15.48
CA ASN A 191 10.63 -1.74 14.79
C ASN A 191 10.31 -1.83 13.29
N LEU A 192 10.18 -0.67 12.64
CA LEU A 192 9.75 -0.50 11.25
C LEU A 192 10.87 -0.76 10.22
N ASP A 193 11.92 -1.49 10.61
CA ASP A 193 13.18 -1.56 9.85
C ASP A 193 13.19 -2.62 8.72
N ASP A 194 12.07 -3.29 8.43
CA ASP A 194 12.06 -4.39 7.46
C ASP A 194 11.70 -3.84 6.07
N TYR A 195 12.73 -3.47 5.31
CA TYR A 195 12.67 -2.96 3.93
C TYR A 195 11.85 -1.68 3.70
N GLU A 196 11.60 -0.90 4.75
CA GLU A 196 11.04 0.48 4.70
C GLU A 196 9.70 0.66 3.94
N GLY A 197 8.99 -0.44 3.66
CA GLY A 197 7.79 -0.41 2.80
C GLY A 197 8.11 -0.19 1.32
N HIS A 198 9.35 -0.39 0.90
CA HIS A 198 9.79 -0.31 -0.50
C HIS A 198 9.23 -1.48 -1.33
N SER A 199 9.04 -1.22 -2.63
CA SER A 199 8.64 -2.20 -3.65
C SER A 199 9.87 -2.76 -4.36
N PHE A 200 10.00 -4.08 -4.31
CA PHE A 200 11.07 -4.87 -4.92
C PHE A 200 10.54 -5.65 -6.13
N TRP A 201 11.37 -6.50 -6.71
CA TRP A 201 10.96 -7.50 -7.72
C TRP A 201 9.95 -8.51 -7.16
N ASP A 202 9.86 -8.65 -5.83
CA ASP A 202 8.84 -9.45 -5.13
C ASP A 202 7.43 -9.11 -5.57
N THR A 203 7.18 -7.82 -5.78
CA THR A 203 5.92 -7.28 -6.27
C THR A 203 5.52 -7.95 -7.56
N GLU A 204 6.42 -8.01 -8.55
CA GLU A 204 6.11 -8.52 -9.89
C GLU A 204 6.26 -10.03 -10.05
N ILE A 205 7.13 -10.68 -9.28
CA ILE A 205 7.40 -12.12 -9.40
C ILE A 205 6.58 -12.97 -8.43
N TRP A 206 6.46 -12.56 -7.16
CA TRP A 206 5.82 -13.38 -6.12
C TRP A 206 4.38 -12.97 -5.85
N MET A 207 4.07 -11.67 -5.90
CA MET A 207 2.76 -11.14 -5.50
C MET A 207 1.83 -10.96 -6.70
N PHE A 208 2.32 -10.34 -7.78
CA PHE A 208 1.54 -9.99 -8.96
C PHE A 208 0.78 -11.17 -9.60
N PRO A 209 1.37 -12.37 -9.78
CA PRO A 209 0.67 -13.46 -10.45
C PRO A 209 -0.63 -13.85 -9.73
N VAL A 210 -0.60 -13.88 -8.40
CA VAL A 210 -1.77 -14.21 -7.58
C VAL A 210 -2.79 -13.08 -7.63
N VAL A 211 -2.35 -11.82 -7.48
CA VAL A 211 -3.23 -10.65 -7.55
C VAL A 211 -3.93 -10.55 -8.90
N ASN A 212 -3.20 -10.77 -10.00
CA ASN A 212 -3.72 -10.71 -11.37
C ASN A 212 -4.76 -11.79 -11.68
N LEU A 213 -4.67 -12.95 -11.03
CA LEU A 213 -5.67 -14.02 -11.17
C LEU A 213 -6.89 -13.83 -10.27
N ILE A 214 -6.73 -13.13 -9.13
CA ILE A 214 -7.82 -12.80 -8.21
C ILE A 214 -8.63 -11.62 -8.76
N GLU A 215 -8.02 -10.46 -8.94
CA GLU A 215 -8.74 -9.25 -9.35
C GLU A 215 -7.84 -8.37 -10.22
N SER A 216 -8.13 -8.32 -11.52
CA SER A 216 -7.32 -7.59 -12.50
C SER A 216 -7.23 -6.10 -12.19
N ARG A 217 -8.23 -5.49 -11.54
CA ARG A 217 -8.16 -4.08 -11.12
C ARG A 217 -7.01 -3.82 -10.14
N PHE A 218 -6.71 -4.77 -9.26
CA PHE A 218 -5.57 -4.65 -8.33
C PHE A 218 -4.24 -4.79 -9.07
N ALA A 219 -4.17 -5.71 -10.04
CA ALA A 219 -3.00 -5.84 -10.91
C ALA A 219 -2.79 -4.59 -11.77
N GLU A 220 -3.85 -3.95 -12.26
CA GLU A 220 -3.77 -2.65 -12.97
C GLU A 220 -3.12 -1.58 -12.09
N MET A 221 -3.49 -1.51 -10.80
CA MET A 221 -2.88 -0.57 -9.84
C MET A 221 -1.36 -0.81 -9.67
N MET A 222 -0.92 -2.07 -9.69
CA MET A 222 0.50 -2.44 -9.57
C MET A 222 1.30 -2.05 -10.82
N VAL A 223 0.78 -2.28 -12.02
CA VAL A 223 1.47 -1.86 -13.26
C VAL A 223 1.42 -0.35 -13.46
N ASP A 224 0.33 0.32 -13.07
CA ASP A 224 0.22 1.78 -13.07
C ASP A 224 1.24 2.44 -12.12
N TYR A 225 1.51 1.81 -10.97
CA TYR A 225 2.57 2.25 -10.06
C TYR A 225 3.93 2.32 -10.77
N ARG A 226 4.30 1.31 -11.58
CA ARG A 226 5.54 1.31 -12.37
C ARG A 226 5.47 2.31 -13.52
N PHE A 227 4.32 2.42 -14.20
CA PHE A 227 4.10 3.40 -15.27
C PHE A 227 4.40 4.83 -14.82
N ARG A 228 3.84 5.24 -13.68
CA ARG A 228 4.01 6.59 -13.12
C ARG A 228 5.45 6.93 -12.70
N ARG A 229 6.32 5.92 -12.56
CA ARG A 229 7.73 6.05 -12.14
C ARG A 229 8.72 5.87 -13.29
N MET A 230 8.23 5.70 -14.51
CA MET A 230 9.07 5.45 -15.68
C MET A 230 10.09 6.59 -15.93
N ASP A 231 9.74 7.84 -15.64
CA ASP A 231 10.67 8.96 -15.83
C ASP A 231 11.85 8.92 -14.85
N ALA A 232 11.63 8.52 -13.60
CA ALA A 232 12.72 8.28 -12.64
C ALA A 232 13.60 7.10 -13.08
N ALA A 233 12.99 6.02 -13.59
CA ALA A 233 13.73 4.88 -14.14
C ALA A 233 14.58 5.26 -15.38
N ARG A 234 14.10 6.19 -16.22
CA ARG A 234 14.88 6.74 -17.34
C ARG A 234 16.09 7.55 -16.86
N GLN A 235 15.91 8.34 -15.81
CA GLN A 235 17.00 9.11 -15.20
C GLN A 235 18.05 8.19 -14.59
N ASN A 236 17.62 7.10 -13.93
CA ASN A 236 18.52 6.07 -13.41
C ASN A 236 19.32 5.36 -14.51
N ALA A 237 18.67 5.03 -15.65
CA ALA A 237 19.37 4.47 -16.80
C ALA A 237 20.44 5.44 -17.33
N LEU A 238 20.08 6.70 -17.53
CA LEU A 238 20.99 7.74 -18.02
C LEU A 238 22.18 7.95 -17.07
N ALA A 239 21.93 8.01 -15.77
CA ALA A 239 22.97 8.14 -14.74
C ALA A 239 23.93 6.94 -14.74
N SER A 240 23.42 5.75 -15.09
CA SER A 240 24.20 4.52 -15.23
C SER A 240 24.85 4.36 -16.62
N GLY A 241 24.75 5.36 -17.52
CA GLY A 241 25.32 5.29 -18.88
C GLY A 241 24.53 4.46 -19.89
N PHE A 242 23.28 4.11 -19.57
CA PHE A 242 22.36 3.33 -20.41
C PHE A 242 21.24 4.20 -21.00
N ARG A 243 20.47 3.63 -21.91
CA ARG A 243 19.23 4.22 -22.46
C ARG A 243 18.00 3.51 -21.88
N GLY A 244 16.80 3.90 -22.30
CA GLY A 244 15.55 3.28 -21.85
C GLY A 244 15.25 3.56 -20.38
N ALA A 245 14.56 2.63 -19.72
CA ALA A 245 14.19 2.71 -18.31
C ALA A 245 14.87 1.60 -17.49
N LYS A 246 15.75 1.97 -16.56
CA LYS A 246 16.35 1.10 -15.54
C LYS A 246 15.57 1.33 -14.25
N TYR A 247 14.65 0.43 -13.92
CA TYR A 247 13.95 0.51 -12.65
C TYR A 247 14.92 0.27 -11.49
N PRO A 248 14.72 0.97 -10.36
CA PRO A 248 15.56 0.79 -9.18
C PRO A 248 15.34 -0.60 -8.58
N TRP A 249 16.32 -1.11 -7.82
CA TRP A 249 16.15 -2.34 -7.05
C TRP A 249 15.09 -2.17 -5.96
N GLU A 250 15.16 -1.04 -5.23
CA GLU A 250 14.16 -0.63 -4.25
C GLU A 250 13.45 0.63 -4.74
N SER A 251 12.11 0.57 -4.81
CA SER A 251 11.29 1.68 -5.29
C SER A 251 10.27 2.12 -4.24
N ALA A 252 10.14 3.41 -4.04
CA ALA A 252 9.17 3.98 -3.09
C ALA A 252 8.27 5.03 -3.76
N TRP A 253 8.12 6.21 -3.17
CA TRP A 253 7.20 7.24 -3.64
C TRP A 253 7.62 7.84 -4.99
N SER A 254 8.85 8.35 -5.12
CA SER A 254 9.30 9.04 -6.36
C SER A 254 9.68 8.07 -7.48
N GLY A 255 10.04 6.83 -7.13
CA GLY A 255 10.50 5.82 -8.08
C GLY A 255 11.98 5.89 -8.43
N ILE A 256 12.76 6.74 -7.76
CA ILE A 256 14.22 6.70 -7.81
C ILE A 256 14.75 5.46 -7.08
N GLU A 257 16.05 5.24 -7.18
CA GLU A 257 16.76 4.24 -6.38
C GLU A 257 16.82 4.68 -4.92
N VAL A 258 16.16 3.91 -4.04
CA VAL A 258 16.14 4.12 -2.59
C VAL A 258 16.74 2.94 -1.82
N THR A 259 17.48 2.06 -2.52
CA THR A 259 18.18 0.94 -1.87
C THR A 259 19.05 1.43 -0.72
N GLN A 260 18.96 0.73 0.40
CA GLN A 260 19.65 1.10 1.61
C GLN A 260 21.17 1.21 1.42
N PRO A 261 21.84 2.23 2.00
CA PRO A 261 23.29 2.41 1.86
C PRO A 261 24.15 1.28 2.41
N CYS A 262 23.56 0.33 3.16
CA CYS A 262 24.26 -0.85 3.67
C CYS A 262 24.51 -1.93 2.61
N CYS A 263 23.80 -1.89 1.49
CA CYS A 263 23.89 -2.88 0.41
C CYS A 263 23.91 -2.20 -0.97
N PRO A 264 24.81 -1.25 -1.27
CA PRO A 264 24.81 -0.52 -2.54
C PRO A 264 25.03 -1.43 -3.76
N GLU A 265 25.63 -2.60 -3.57
CA GLU A 265 25.98 -3.53 -4.65
C GLU A 265 24.73 -4.13 -5.32
N VAL A 266 23.62 -4.33 -4.58
CA VAL A 266 22.38 -4.85 -5.18
C VAL A 266 21.78 -3.84 -6.17
N ALA A 267 21.73 -2.55 -5.81
CA ALA A 267 21.31 -1.49 -6.73
C ALA A 267 22.25 -1.33 -7.93
N GLN A 268 23.54 -1.58 -7.73
CA GLN A 268 24.55 -1.47 -8.77
C GLN A 268 24.47 -2.61 -9.80
N PHE A 269 24.19 -3.84 -9.37
CA PHE A 269 24.36 -5.02 -10.22
C PHE A 269 23.05 -5.77 -10.53
N GLN A 270 22.00 -5.63 -9.72
CA GLN A 270 20.79 -6.45 -9.80
C GLN A 270 19.72 -5.84 -10.70
N HIS A 271 20.06 -5.72 -11.99
CA HIS A 271 19.21 -5.07 -12.99
C HIS A 271 17.99 -5.89 -13.43
N HIS A 272 17.88 -7.16 -13.02
CA HIS A 272 16.85 -8.06 -13.52
C HIS A 272 15.43 -7.61 -13.18
N ILE A 273 15.23 -6.84 -12.09
CA ILE A 273 13.94 -6.22 -11.74
C ILE A 273 13.30 -5.46 -12.92
N THR A 274 14.12 -4.84 -13.76
CA THR A 274 13.65 -4.12 -14.96
C THR A 274 12.99 -5.07 -15.96
N ALA A 275 13.53 -6.28 -16.15
CA ALA A 275 12.89 -7.31 -16.98
C ALA A 275 11.71 -8.01 -16.27
N ASP A 276 11.79 -8.18 -14.95
CA ASP A 276 10.72 -8.76 -14.14
C ASP A 276 9.43 -7.94 -14.22
N ILE A 277 9.56 -6.62 -14.26
CA ILE A 277 8.43 -5.72 -14.54
C ILE A 277 7.81 -6.00 -15.91
N SER A 278 8.62 -6.14 -16.96
CA SER A 278 8.13 -6.51 -18.30
C SER A 278 7.39 -7.85 -18.30
N PHE A 279 7.85 -8.82 -17.50
CA PHE A 279 7.16 -10.09 -17.33
C PHE A 279 5.78 -9.92 -16.68
N ALA A 280 5.64 -9.08 -15.65
CA ALA A 280 4.33 -8.74 -15.08
C ALA A 280 3.40 -8.04 -16.08
N LEU A 281 3.90 -7.11 -16.91
CA LEU A 281 3.11 -6.47 -17.98
C LEU A 281 2.56 -7.51 -18.97
N ARG A 282 3.39 -8.48 -19.35
CA ARG A 282 2.99 -9.57 -20.23
C ARG A 282 1.94 -10.47 -19.58
N GLN A 283 2.08 -10.78 -18.30
CA GLN A 283 1.07 -11.55 -17.55
C GLN A 283 -0.26 -10.80 -17.44
N TYR A 284 -0.23 -9.49 -17.18
CA TYR A 284 -1.42 -8.65 -17.15
C TYR A 284 -2.16 -8.70 -18.48
N PHE A 285 -1.45 -8.41 -19.58
CA PHE A 285 -2.06 -8.40 -20.90
C PHE A 285 -2.58 -9.79 -21.31
N ALA A 286 -1.84 -10.85 -20.98
CA ALA A 286 -2.27 -12.21 -21.27
C ALA A 286 -3.60 -12.54 -20.58
N ALA A 287 -3.78 -12.12 -19.32
CA ALA A 287 -4.99 -12.38 -18.54
C ALA A 287 -6.18 -11.49 -18.96
N THR A 288 -5.95 -10.20 -19.21
CA THR A 288 -7.03 -9.22 -19.42
C THR A 288 -7.36 -8.97 -20.89
N GLN A 289 -6.39 -9.19 -21.79
CA GLN A 289 -6.47 -8.78 -23.19
C GLN A 289 -6.82 -7.29 -23.38
N ASP A 290 -6.50 -6.44 -22.39
CA ASP A 290 -6.84 -5.02 -22.42
C ASP A 290 -5.94 -4.26 -23.40
N LEU A 291 -6.45 -4.08 -24.62
CA LEU A 291 -5.76 -3.36 -25.70
C LEU A 291 -5.71 -1.85 -25.48
N VAL A 292 -6.59 -1.27 -24.66
CA VAL A 292 -6.58 0.17 -24.36
C VAL A 292 -5.45 0.45 -23.39
N TRP A 293 -5.38 -0.32 -22.30
CA TRP A 293 -4.25 -0.27 -21.37
C TRP A 293 -2.93 -0.58 -22.09
N LEU A 294 -2.89 -1.62 -22.92
CA LEU A 294 -1.66 -2.00 -23.62
C LEU A 294 -1.15 -0.84 -24.48
N ARG A 295 -1.99 -0.17 -25.26
CA ARG A 295 -1.56 0.96 -26.11
C ARG A 295 -1.11 2.17 -25.29
N ASN A 296 -1.81 2.48 -24.21
CA ASN A 296 -1.61 3.73 -23.46
C ASN A 296 -0.50 3.64 -22.41
N GLN A 297 -0.30 2.46 -21.81
CA GLN A 297 0.65 2.25 -20.71
C GLN A 297 1.60 1.08 -20.97
N GLY A 298 1.07 -0.08 -21.39
CA GLY A 298 1.86 -1.31 -21.52
C GLY A 298 2.97 -1.23 -22.58
N CYS A 299 2.67 -0.76 -23.79
CA CYS A 299 3.61 -0.61 -24.89
C CYS A 299 4.70 0.43 -24.57
N PRO A 300 4.39 1.66 -24.11
CA PRO A 300 5.42 2.61 -23.67
C PRO A 300 6.38 2.05 -22.62
N LEU A 301 5.87 1.27 -21.66
CA LEU A 301 6.71 0.62 -20.65
C LEU A 301 7.58 -0.48 -21.22
N ALA A 302 6.98 -1.42 -21.95
CA ALA A 302 7.69 -2.54 -22.56
C ALA A 302 8.82 -2.05 -23.48
N GLN A 303 8.55 -1.01 -24.28
CA GLN A 303 9.53 -0.38 -25.15
C GLN A 303 10.67 0.27 -24.36
N ALA A 304 10.37 1.02 -23.30
CA ALA A 304 11.41 1.67 -22.48
C ALA A 304 12.31 0.64 -21.77
N ILE A 305 11.73 -0.47 -21.31
CA ILE A 305 12.46 -1.59 -20.72
C ILE A 305 13.33 -2.30 -21.77
N ALA A 306 12.78 -2.57 -22.96
CA ALA A 306 13.54 -3.18 -24.05
C ALA A 306 14.70 -2.29 -24.51
N GLU A 307 14.50 -0.97 -24.58
CA GLU A 307 15.56 -0.01 -24.90
C GLU A 307 16.71 -0.05 -23.87
N PHE A 308 16.38 -0.24 -22.58
CA PHE A 308 17.39 -0.43 -21.54
C PHE A 308 18.22 -1.68 -21.82
N TRP A 309 17.58 -2.84 -21.99
CA TRP A 309 18.30 -4.09 -22.25
C TRP A 309 19.11 -4.04 -23.55
N ALA A 310 18.59 -3.43 -24.61
CA ALA A 310 19.30 -3.24 -25.87
C ALA A 310 20.54 -2.35 -25.72
N SER A 311 20.53 -1.40 -24.77
CA SER A 311 21.70 -0.58 -24.44
C SER A 311 22.66 -1.26 -23.45
N ARG A 312 22.19 -2.28 -22.72
CA ARG A 312 22.93 -2.96 -21.65
C ARG A 312 23.78 -4.14 -22.13
N ILE A 313 23.40 -4.74 -23.24
CA ILE A 313 24.13 -5.86 -23.87
C ILE A 313 25.44 -5.39 -24.50
N SER A 314 26.48 -6.21 -24.40
CA SER A 314 27.79 -5.98 -25.01
C SER A 314 28.08 -7.05 -26.06
N PRO A 315 28.43 -6.70 -27.31
CA PRO A 315 28.80 -7.70 -28.31
C PRO A 315 30.11 -8.39 -27.93
N ASP A 316 30.16 -9.71 -28.08
CA ASP A 316 31.38 -10.50 -27.98
C ASP A 316 31.89 -10.83 -29.39
N PRO A 317 33.02 -10.24 -29.83
CA PRO A 317 33.55 -10.47 -31.16
C PRO A 317 34.11 -11.88 -31.37
N VAL A 318 34.37 -12.64 -30.28
CA VAL A 318 34.90 -14.01 -30.37
C VAL A 318 33.78 -15.00 -30.69
N THR A 319 32.64 -14.88 -30.01
CA THR A 319 31.49 -15.77 -30.21
C THR A 319 30.50 -15.25 -31.25
N GLY A 320 30.52 -13.95 -31.55
CA GLY A 320 29.50 -13.29 -32.38
C GLY A 320 28.15 -13.13 -31.65
N LEU A 321 28.11 -13.37 -30.35
CA LEU A 321 26.92 -13.25 -29.50
C LEU A 321 26.97 -11.96 -28.67
N PHE A 322 26.01 -11.81 -27.76
CA PHE A 322 25.93 -10.70 -26.82
C PHE A 322 26.04 -11.20 -25.38
N ASP A 323 26.80 -10.47 -24.57
CA ASP A 323 26.97 -10.70 -23.14
C ASP A 323 26.23 -9.65 -22.31
N ILE A 324 25.78 -10.06 -21.13
CA ILE A 324 25.40 -9.15 -20.04
C ILE A 324 26.43 -9.32 -18.92
N LYS A 325 27.38 -8.40 -18.85
CA LYS A 325 28.49 -8.38 -17.88
C LYS A 325 28.12 -7.56 -16.66
N GLU A 326 28.83 -7.73 -15.55
CA GLU A 326 28.70 -6.88 -14.34
C GLU A 326 27.26 -6.85 -13.82
N VAL A 327 26.70 -8.05 -13.56
CA VAL A 327 25.35 -8.21 -13.00
C VAL A 327 25.37 -9.07 -11.75
N MET A 328 24.29 -9.00 -11.00
CA MET A 328 23.93 -9.90 -9.92
C MET A 328 22.58 -10.53 -10.30
N GLY A 329 22.45 -11.83 -10.07
CA GLY A 329 21.18 -12.54 -10.29
C GLY A 329 20.34 -12.56 -9.02
N PRO A 330 19.31 -13.42 -8.95
CA PRO A 330 18.56 -13.66 -7.71
C PRO A 330 19.40 -14.25 -6.56
N ASP A 331 20.55 -14.85 -6.87
CA ASP A 331 21.54 -15.26 -5.88
C ASP A 331 22.47 -14.07 -5.57
N GLU A 332 22.14 -13.35 -4.50
CA GLU A 332 22.79 -12.10 -4.09
C GLU A 332 24.20 -12.30 -3.51
N ASP A 333 24.59 -13.54 -3.18
CA ASP A 333 25.94 -13.86 -2.72
C ASP A 333 27.00 -13.72 -3.84
N HIS A 334 26.56 -13.58 -5.10
CA HIS A 334 27.42 -13.54 -6.29
C HIS A 334 27.20 -12.28 -7.13
N GLU A 335 27.89 -11.21 -6.76
CA GLU A 335 27.93 -9.96 -7.50
C GLU A 335 28.92 -9.97 -8.67
N ASN A 336 28.77 -8.98 -9.57
CA ASN A 336 29.69 -8.72 -10.67
C ASN A 336 29.99 -9.95 -11.56
N VAL A 337 28.98 -10.79 -11.77
CA VAL A 337 29.07 -11.95 -12.65
C VAL A 337 28.76 -11.57 -14.09
N THR A 338 29.23 -12.38 -15.03
CA THR A 338 28.91 -12.26 -16.46
C THR A 338 27.97 -13.38 -16.87
N ASN A 339 26.95 -13.04 -17.66
CA ASN A 339 25.98 -13.98 -18.21
C ASN A 339 25.26 -14.80 -17.13
N ASN A 340 24.77 -14.13 -16.09
CA ASN A 340 23.83 -14.76 -15.17
C ASN A 340 22.64 -15.33 -15.96
N ALA A 341 22.36 -16.62 -15.78
CA ALA A 341 21.38 -17.33 -16.60
C ALA A 341 19.96 -16.74 -16.45
N TYR A 342 19.56 -16.38 -15.23
CA TYR A 342 18.26 -15.76 -14.98
C TYR A 342 18.17 -14.41 -15.72
N THR A 343 19.13 -13.51 -15.46
CA THR A 343 19.18 -12.17 -16.06
C THR A 343 19.15 -12.22 -17.58
N ASN A 344 19.95 -13.09 -18.21
CA ASN A 344 19.99 -13.22 -19.67
C ASN A 344 18.63 -13.66 -20.24
N VAL A 345 17.95 -14.60 -19.58
CA VAL A 345 16.66 -15.12 -20.05
C VAL A 345 15.57 -14.06 -19.90
N VAL A 346 15.46 -13.41 -18.74
CA VAL A 346 14.40 -12.39 -18.54
C VAL A 346 14.64 -11.16 -19.42
N ALA A 347 15.91 -10.76 -19.65
CA ALA A 347 16.26 -9.70 -20.59
C ALA A 347 15.84 -10.04 -22.03
N ALA A 348 16.08 -11.28 -22.47
CA ALA A 348 15.68 -11.73 -23.80
C ALA A 348 14.15 -11.71 -23.98
N TYR A 349 13.39 -12.14 -22.96
CA TYR A 349 11.93 -12.03 -22.98
C TYR A 349 11.46 -10.57 -23.00
N ALA A 350 12.12 -9.69 -22.25
CA ALA A 350 11.79 -8.27 -22.22
C ALA A 350 12.04 -7.61 -23.58
N LEU A 351 13.14 -7.93 -24.25
CA LEU A 351 13.43 -7.49 -25.62
C LEU A 351 12.37 -7.98 -26.61
N PHE A 352 12.03 -9.27 -26.58
CA PHE A 352 11.02 -9.85 -27.46
C PHE A 352 9.61 -9.29 -27.24
N PHE A 353 9.28 -8.87 -26.01
CA PHE A 353 7.98 -8.28 -25.74
C PHE A 353 7.90 -6.79 -26.10
N GLY A 354 9.03 -6.08 -26.05
CA GLY A 354 9.11 -4.64 -26.32
C GLY A 354 9.55 -4.24 -27.72
N GLU A 355 9.94 -5.20 -28.58
CA GLU A 355 10.09 -4.98 -30.04
C GLU A 355 8.75 -4.73 -30.73
#